data_AF-A0A3L7VXY7-F1
#
_entry.id   AF-A0A3L7VXY7-F1
#
_cell.length_a   1.000
_cell.length_b   1.000
_cell.length_c   1.000
_cell.angle_alpha   90.00
_cell.angle_beta   90.00
_cell.angle_gamma   90.00
#
_symmetry.space_group_name_H-M   'P 1'
#
loop_
_entity.id
_entity.type
_entity.pdbx_description
1 polymer ?
#
loop_
_entity_poly.entity_id
_entity_poly.type
_entity_poly.pdbx_seq_one_letter_code
_entity_poly.pdbx_strand_id
1 'polypeptide(L)' 'MILPDTAQEKPQEGEVVAVGPGRILDDGKREAIDVKVGDRVLHAKYAGTEFKIDGDEFLIVGAKDILAVVD' A
#
# COMPACT_ATOMS: atom_id res chain seq x y z
N MET A 1 34.15 4.34 12.66
CA MET A 1 33.23 3.27 12.20
C MET A 1 31.97 3.99 11.74
N ILE A 2 31.83 4.21 10.44
CA ILE A 2 30.61 4.81 9.88
C ILE A 2 29.58 3.68 9.91
N LEU A 3 28.45 3.88 10.57
CA LEU A 3 27.34 2.94 10.46
C LEU A 3 27.02 2.86 8.96
N PRO A 4 27.20 1.69 8.29
CA PRO A 4 26.78 1.56 6.91
C PRO A 4 25.30 1.91 6.88
N ASP A 5 24.89 2.75 5.92
CA ASP A 5 23.52 3.21 5.74
C ASP A 5 22.55 2.09 6.13
N THR A 6 22.06 2.14 7.36
CA THR A 6 21.02 1.22 7.79
C THR A 6 19.89 1.65 6.92
N ALA A 7 19.61 0.88 5.86
CA ALA A 7 18.46 1.08 5.00
C ALA A 7 17.29 1.26 5.96
N GLN A 8 16.90 2.52 6.19
CA GLN A 8 15.79 2.82 7.08
C GLN A 8 14.64 2.10 6.43
N GLU A 9 14.13 1.08 7.13
CA GLU A 9 13.07 0.27 6.58
C GLU A 9 11.94 1.23 6.22
N LYS A 10 11.50 1.18 4.96
CA LYS A 10 10.38 2.02 4.53
C LYS A 10 9.23 1.80 5.51
N PRO A 11 8.60 2.88 6.00
CA PRO A 11 7.48 2.73 6.92
C PRO A 11 6.46 1.79 6.29
N GLN A 12 6.01 0.82 7.09
CA GLN A 12 4.99 -0.14 6.69
C GLN A 12 3.57 0.44 6.83
N GLU A 13 3.49 1.70 7.23
CA GLU A 13 2.26 2.47 7.40
C GLU A 13 2.15 3.51 6.29
N GLY A 14 0.95 3.68 5.75
CA GLY A 14 0.64 4.72 4.77
C GLY A 14 -0.82 5.16 4.83
N GLU A 15 -1.10 6.35 4.30
CA GLU A 15 -2.45 6.85 4.12
C GLU A 15 -2.98 6.49 2.72
N VAL A 16 -4.19 5.97 2.66
CA VAL A 16 -4.84 5.63 1.39
C VAL A 16 -5.29 6.91 0.68
N VAL A 17 -4.60 7.28 -0.40
CA VAL A 17 -4.96 8.46 -1.21
C VAL A 17 -5.91 8.14 -2.37
N ALA A 18 -5.96 6.88 -2.81
CA ALA A 18 -6.80 6.42 -3.91
C ALA A 18 -7.11 4.93 -3.77
N VAL A 19 -8.31 4.52 -4.19
CA VAL A 19 -8.74 3.12 -4.17
C VAL A 19 -9.16 2.69 -5.58
N GLY A 20 -8.52 1.64 -6.08
CA GLY A 20 -8.90 1.02 -7.36
C GLY A 20 -10.21 0.24 -7.25
N PRO A 21 -10.81 -0.18 -8.36
CA PRO A 21 -12.14 -0.79 -8.36
C PRO A 21 -12.14 -2.29 -7.98
N GLY A 22 -11.14 -2.78 -7.24
CA GLY A 22 -10.99 -4.20 -6.90
C GLY A 22 -10.49 -5.09 -8.04
N ARG A 23 -9.86 -6.21 -7.68
CA ARG A 23 -9.45 -7.25 -8.63
C ARG A 23 -10.67 -7.97 -9.20
N ILE A 24 -10.64 -8.34 -10.47
CA ILE A 24 -11.67 -9.22 -11.04
C ILE A 24 -11.37 -10.67 -10.64
N LEU A 25 -12.36 -11.31 -10.03
CA LEU A 25 -12.37 -12.71 -9.63
C LEU A 25 -12.72 -13.61 -10.83
N ASP A 26 -12.47 -14.92 -10.70
CA ASP A 26 -12.72 -15.89 -11.77
C ASP A 26 -14.20 -15.99 -12.17
N ASP A 27 -15.11 -15.58 -11.28
CA ASP A 27 -16.55 -15.52 -11.53
C ASP A 27 -17.00 -14.22 -12.24
N GLY A 28 -16.06 -13.36 -12.61
CA GLY A 28 -16.29 -12.07 -13.27
C GLY A 28 -16.72 -10.95 -12.33
N LYS A 29 -16.85 -11.20 -11.02
CA LYS A 29 -17.14 -10.17 -10.02
C LYS A 29 -15.86 -9.46 -9.58
N ARG A 30 -16.04 -8.29 -8.98
CA ARG A 30 -14.94 -7.55 -8.35
C ARG A 30 -14.81 -7.99 -6.90
N GLU A 31 -13.58 -8.25 -6.47
CA GLU A 31 -13.22 -8.38 -5.07
C GLU A 31 -13.51 -7.06 -4.35
N ALA A 32 -14.22 -7.14 -3.22
CA ALA A 32 -14.49 -5.96 -2.40
C ALA A 32 -13.18 -5.45 -1.81
N ILE A 33 -13.01 -4.13 -1.80
CA ILE A 33 -11.90 -3.48 -1.09
C ILE A 33 -12.45 -2.91 0.20
N ASP A 34 -11.86 -3.33 1.32
CA ASP A 34 -12.31 -2.97 2.67
C ASP A 34 -11.68 -1.67 3.21
N VAL A 35 -10.85 -0.99 2.39
CA VAL A 35 -10.23 0.30 2.72
C VAL A 35 -10.84 1.43 1.91
N LYS A 36 -10.86 2.62 2.51
CA LYS A 36 -11.35 3.85 1.88
C LYS A 36 -10.26 4.93 1.88
N VAL A 37 -10.43 5.93 1.02
CA VAL A 37 -9.55 7.10 1.00
C VAL A 37 -9.57 7.78 2.37
N GLY A 38 -8.38 8.09 2.88
CA GLY A 38 -8.15 8.66 4.21
C GLY A 38 -7.89 7.63 5.32
N ASP A 39 -8.08 6.33 5.08
CA ASP A 39 -7.67 5.31 6.06
C ASP A 39 -6.15 5.25 6.17
N ARG A 40 -5.64 5.13 7.39
CA ARG A 40 -4.26 4.73 7.65
C ARG A 40 -4.18 3.23 7.71
N VAL A 41 -3.23 2.65 6.98
CA VAL A 41 -3.12 1.21 6.82
C VAL A 41 -1.70 0.73 7.06
N LEU A 42 -1.59 -0.45 7.66
CA LEU A 42 -0.36 -1.25 7.66
C LEU A 42 -0.37 -2.19 6.46
N HIS A 43 0.72 -2.21 5.70
CA HIS A 43 0.91 -3.13 4.58
C HIS A 43 2.13 -4.02 4.78
N ALA A 44 2.18 -5.14 4.05
CA ALA A 44 3.33 -6.03 4.10
C ALA A 44 4.61 -5.33 3.60
N LYS A 45 5.72 -5.57 4.31
CA LYS A 45 7.03 -4.92 4.12
C LYS A 45 7.58 -4.96 2.69
N TYR A 46 7.31 -6.03 1.97
CA TYR A 46 7.84 -6.29 0.62
C TYR A 46 6.75 -6.29 -0.44
N ALA A 47 5.57 -5.76 -0.10
CA ALA A 47 4.46 -5.64 -1.03
C ALA A 47 4.43 -4.28 -1.72
N GLY A 48 3.80 -4.28 -2.88
CA GLY A 48 3.51 -3.09 -3.66
C GLY A 48 4.53 -2.75 -4.73
N THR A 49 4.20 -1.72 -5.50
CA THR A 49 5.03 -1.18 -6.59
C THR A 49 5.14 0.31 -6.41
N GLU A 50 6.37 0.82 -6.42
CA GLU A 50 6.62 2.25 -6.32
C GLU A 50 6.19 2.96 -7.60
N PHE A 51 5.48 4.07 -7.43
CA PHE A 51 5.01 4.90 -8.53
C PHE A 51 5.31 6.35 -8.20
N LYS A 52 5.93 7.08 -9.14
CA LYS A 52 6.22 8.50 -8.96
C LYS A 52 5.47 9.30 -10.01
N ILE A 53 4.77 10.34 -9.58
CA ILE A 53 4.08 11.28 -10.46
C ILE A 53 4.18 12.67 -9.85
N ASP A 54 4.43 13.68 -10.69
CA ASP A 54 4.50 15.10 -10.29
C ASP A 54 5.48 15.42 -9.15
N GLY A 55 6.47 14.55 -8.92
CA GLY A 55 7.47 14.69 -7.85
C GLY A 55 7.10 13.98 -6.54
N ASP A 56 5.88 13.46 -6.43
CA ASP A 56 5.41 12.71 -5.28
C ASP A 56 5.66 11.21 -5.46
N GLU A 57 6.00 10.54 -4.35
CA GLU A 57 6.21 9.09 -4.30
C GLU A 57 5.00 8.39 -3.71
N PHE A 58 4.47 7.42 -4.44
CA PHE A 58 3.34 6.59 -4.05
C PHE A 58 3.73 5.12 -4.03
N LEU A 59 3.05 4.35 -3.20
CA LEU A 59 3.15 2.89 -3.17
C LEU A 59 1.80 2.30 -3.56
N ILE A 60 1.77 1.60 -4.70
CA ILE A 60 0.59 0.85 -5.14
C ILE A 60 0.61 -0.49 -4.42
N VAL A 61 -0.34 -0.71 -3.51
CA VAL A 61 -0.45 -1.96 -2.73
C VAL A 61 -1.72 -2.70 -3.12
N GLY A 62 -1.65 -4.03 -3.24
CA GLY A 62 -2.83 -4.86 -3.45
C GLY A 62 -3.65 -5.01 -2.16
N ALA A 63 -4.98 -5.11 -2.28
CA ALA A 63 -5.85 -5.23 -1.10
C ALA A 63 -5.46 -6.39 -0.16
N LYS A 64 -5.01 -7.53 -0.72
CA LYS A 64 -4.52 -8.70 0.03
C LYS A 64 -3.27 -8.45 0.89
N ASP A 65 -2.49 -7.41 0.55
CA ASP A 65 -1.21 -7.10 1.21
C ASP A 65 -1.41 -6.04 2.31
N ILE A 66 -2.63 -5.53 2.47
CA ILE A 66 -3.04 -4.69 3.59
C ILE A 66 -3.32 -5.60 4.79
N LEU A 67 -2.57 -5.39 5.87
CA LEU A 67 -2.60 -6.21 7.08
C LEU A 67 -3.63 -5.71 8.09
N ALA A 68 -3.78 -4.38 8.20
CA ALA A 68 -4.72 -3.73 9.10
C ALA A 68 -4.99 -2.28 8.69
N VAL A 69 -6.17 -1.76 9.06
CA VAL A 69 -6.42 -0.32 9.19
C VAL A 69 -6.03 0.08 10.62
N VAL A 70 -5.17 1.07 10.77
CA VAL A 70 -4.64 1.54 12.06
C VAL A 70 -5.10 2.98 12.31
N ASP A 71 -5.89 3.15 13.36
CA ASP A 71 -6.41 4.44 13.85
C ASP A 71 -6.41 4.42 15.39
#